data_AF-A0A1I4ZYV2-F1
#
_entry.id   AF-A0A1I4ZYV2-F1
#
_cell.length_a   1.000
_cell.length_b   1.000
_cell.length_c   1.000
_cell.angle_alpha   90.00
_cell.angle_beta   90.00
_cell.angle_gamma   90.00
#
_symmetry.space_group_name_H-M   'P 1'
#
loop_
_entity.id
_entity.type
_entity.pdbx_description
1 polymer ?
#
loop_
_entity_poly.entity_id
_entity_poly.type
_entity_poly.pdbx_seq_one_letter_code
_entity_poly.pdbx_strand_id
1 'polypeptide(L)'
;MHVSVLRSTGLIEAPVATVGAALRHTRTAEVGLAGIGVRGRAATRPAALLVPGDELVFHTRIARLPLDLTTRIVRADADALSSVLVSGPLPELRHESVLAAAGPRTLLTDSLHWTTPFGPLGRLADVAIGRRFVLNALAARIDAVRELAESWASRSIVVGAAIVHKGRLLAQQRSYPAPDAGRWELPGGRVEPGEDEPTAVVRECWEELAVEVRPTGRVGTDVPLNNGMLLRIHAAELADPAAIPKAVEHNEVRWVTADELTDLDWLDADQVLVHSLRQLLTNT
;
A
#
# COMPACT_ATOMS: atom_id res chain seq x y z
N MET A 1 0.51 4.24 -34.61
CA MET A 1 0.46 4.72 -33.20
C MET A 1 1.90 4.76 -32.69
N HIS A 2 2.30 5.80 -31.97
CA HIS A 2 3.64 5.89 -31.37
C HIS A 2 3.50 5.63 -29.87
N VAL A 3 4.26 4.67 -29.34
CA VAL A 3 4.31 4.37 -27.91
C VAL A 3 5.47 5.15 -27.32
N SER A 4 5.16 6.05 -26.39
CA SER A 4 6.14 6.83 -25.65
C SER A 4 6.30 6.23 -24.26
N VAL A 5 7.55 6.10 -23.82
CA VAL A 5 7.90 5.66 -22.46
C VAL A 5 8.87 6.66 -21.85
N LEU A 6 8.59 7.06 -20.61
CA LEU A 6 9.48 7.85 -19.79
C LEU A 6 9.62 7.22 -18.42
N ARG A 7 10.79 7.40 -17.84
CA ARG A 7 11.15 6.84 -16.54
C ARG A 7 11.94 7.87 -15.75
N SER A 8 11.70 7.88 -14.44
CA SER A 8 12.54 8.55 -13.45
C SER A 8 12.89 7.55 -12.35
N THR A 9 14.02 7.75 -11.70
CA THR A 9 14.48 6.89 -10.60
C THR A 9 14.97 7.74 -9.44
N GLY A 10 14.64 7.34 -8.21
CA GLY A 10 15.10 8.00 -6.99
C GLY A 10 15.50 6.98 -5.94
N LEU A 11 16.55 7.29 -5.19
CA LEU A 11 17.00 6.50 -4.03
C LEU A 11 16.46 7.12 -2.75
N ILE A 12 15.71 6.38 -1.94
CA ILE A 12 14.98 6.87 -0.76
C ILE A 12 15.56 6.21 0.50
N GLU A 13 15.78 7.01 1.55
CA GLU A 13 16.36 6.59 2.83
C GLU A 13 15.31 5.91 3.75
N ALA A 14 14.66 4.86 3.23
CA ALA A 14 13.72 4.05 3.99
C ALA A 14 13.62 2.62 3.42
N PRO A 15 13.19 1.62 4.23
CA PRO A 15 12.98 0.25 3.77
C PRO A 15 11.87 0.13 2.72
N VAL A 16 11.92 -0.95 1.92
CA VAL A 16 10.96 -1.19 0.82
C VAL A 16 9.52 -1.15 1.31
N ALA A 17 9.20 -1.78 2.44
CA ALA A 17 7.84 -1.79 2.99
C ALA A 17 7.32 -0.38 3.35
N THR A 18 8.19 0.51 3.85
CA THR A 18 7.84 1.90 4.18
C THR A 18 7.70 2.75 2.92
N VAL A 19 8.59 2.56 1.94
CA VAL A 19 8.51 3.26 0.64
C VAL A 19 7.29 2.80 -0.16
N GLY A 20 6.95 1.51 -0.12
CA GLY A 20 5.73 0.96 -0.71
C GLY A 20 4.47 1.56 -0.09
N ALA A 21 4.46 1.73 1.24
CA ALA A 21 3.38 2.42 1.93
C ALA A 21 3.24 3.87 1.46
N ALA A 22 4.34 4.61 1.38
CA ALA A 22 4.33 6.01 0.94
C ALA A 22 3.91 6.15 -0.52
N LEU A 23 4.35 5.23 -1.39
CA LEU A 23 3.97 5.14 -2.79
C LEU A 23 2.47 4.90 -2.97
N ARG A 24 1.89 4.04 -2.13
CA ARG A 24 0.45 3.72 -2.13
C ARG A 24 -0.39 4.76 -1.38
N HIS A 25 0.20 5.64 -0.60
CA HIS A 25 -0.56 6.58 0.21
C HIS A 25 -1.34 7.57 -0.66
N THR A 26 -2.61 7.78 -0.33
CA THR A 26 -3.54 8.61 -1.15
C THR A 26 -3.04 10.04 -1.29
N ARG A 27 -2.52 10.63 -0.21
CA ARG A 27 -1.88 11.95 -0.22
C ARG A 27 -0.77 12.11 -1.28
N THR A 28 -0.03 11.04 -1.60
CA THR A 28 1.01 11.06 -2.65
C THR A 28 0.39 11.35 -4.02
N ALA A 29 -0.75 10.74 -4.32
CA ALA A 29 -1.48 10.99 -5.56
C ALA A 29 -2.18 12.36 -5.57
N GLU A 30 -2.70 12.81 -4.43
CA GLU A 30 -3.52 14.03 -4.34
C GLU A 30 -2.70 15.32 -4.27
N VAL A 31 -1.68 15.32 -3.42
CA VAL A 31 -0.89 16.51 -3.10
C VAL A 31 0.49 16.45 -3.73
N GLY A 32 1.06 15.25 -3.94
CA GLY A 32 2.44 15.09 -4.44
C GLY A 32 2.69 15.70 -5.82
N LEU A 33 1.64 15.94 -6.60
CA LEU A 33 1.74 16.55 -7.93
C LEU A 33 1.20 18.01 -7.98
N ALA A 34 0.74 18.56 -6.85
CA ALA A 34 0.14 19.89 -6.80
C ALA A 34 1.13 20.99 -7.22
N GLY A 35 2.41 20.85 -6.88
CA GLY A 35 3.48 21.78 -7.23
C GLY A 35 3.71 21.97 -8.74
N ILE A 36 3.25 21.02 -9.57
CA ILE A 36 3.32 21.09 -11.03
C ILE A 36 1.95 21.35 -11.67
N GLY A 37 0.95 21.76 -10.89
CA GLY A 37 -0.39 22.09 -11.37
C GLY A 37 -1.24 20.87 -11.74
N VAL A 38 -0.94 19.69 -11.18
CA VAL A 38 -1.80 18.50 -11.28
C VAL A 38 -2.56 18.34 -9.97
N ARG A 39 -3.88 18.24 -10.05
CA ARG A 39 -4.73 17.92 -8.91
C ARG A 39 -5.23 16.50 -9.04
N GLY A 40 -4.72 15.61 -8.19
CA GLY A 40 -5.23 14.26 -8.04
C GLY A 40 -6.30 14.20 -6.94
N ARG A 41 -7.27 13.30 -7.08
CA ARG A 41 -8.17 12.87 -6.00
C ARG A 41 -8.56 11.42 -6.21
N ALA A 42 -8.75 10.68 -5.13
CA ALA A 42 -9.43 9.40 -5.24
C ALA A 42 -10.91 9.61 -5.64
N ALA A 43 -11.45 8.70 -6.46
CA ALA A 43 -12.84 8.78 -6.95
C ALA A 43 -13.86 8.48 -5.82
N THR A 44 -13.49 7.60 -4.90
CA THR A 44 -14.21 7.27 -3.66
C THR A 44 -13.40 7.78 -2.47
N ARG A 45 -13.99 7.86 -1.26
CA ARG A 45 -13.19 8.11 -0.04
C ARG A 45 -12.26 6.92 0.15
N PRO A 46 -10.94 7.05 -0.09
CA PRO A 46 -10.06 5.92 -0.02
C PRO A 46 -9.69 5.68 1.46
N ALA A 47 -9.41 4.43 1.80
CA ALA A 47 -8.59 4.12 2.96
C ALA A 47 -7.21 4.81 2.83
N ALA A 48 -6.39 4.83 3.88
CA ALA A 48 -5.12 5.58 3.87
C ALA A 48 -4.18 5.16 2.71
N LEU A 49 -4.25 3.90 2.29
CA LEU A 49 -3.45 3.32 1.20
C LEU A 49 -4.32 2.85 0.04
N LEU A 50 -3.81 3.07 -1.17
CA LEU A 50 -4.40 2.60 -2.41
C LEU A 50 -4.30 1.07 -2.52
N VAL A 51 -5.37 0.46 -3.00
CA VAL A 51 -5.52 -0.97 -3.27
C VAL A 51 -5.94 -1.21 -4.74
N PRO A 52 -5.80 -2.44 -5.28
CA PRO A 52 -6.27 -2.73 -6.62
C PRO A 52 -7.77 -2.45 -6.77
N GLY A 53 -8.16 -1.82 -7.87
CA GLY A 53 -9.52 -1.38 -8.13
C GLY A 53 -9.78 0.09 -7.82
N ASP A 54 -8.97 0.73 -6.97
CA ASP A 54 -9.12 2.16 -6.67
C ASP A 54 -8.92 3.01 -7.92
N GLU A 55 -9.76 4.05 -8.06
CA GLU A 55 -9.68 5.00 -9.16
C GLU A 55 -9.17 6.36 -8.69
N LEU A 56 -8.25 6.94 -9.46
CA LEU A 56 -7.66 8.26 -9.24
C LEU A 56 -8.03 9.17 -10.39
N VAL A 57 -8.63 10.32 -10.07
CA VAL A 57 -9.00 11.36 -11.03
C VAL A 57 -7.96 12.47 -10.97
N PHE A 58 -7.35 12.80 -12.11
CA PHE A 58 -6.35 13.83 -12.26
C PHE A 58 -6.87 14.93 -13.17
N HIS A 59 -6.69 16.18 -12.72
CA HIS A 59 -6.99 17.38 -13.49
C HIS A 59 -5.72 18.20 -13.63
N THR A 60 -5.32 18.52 -14.86
CA THR A 60 -4.13 19.33 -15.12
C THR A 60 -4.27 20.18 -16.38
N ARG A 61 -3.25 20.98 -16.68
CA ARG A 61 -3.14 21.73 -17.93
C ARG A 61 -1.77 21.52 -18.57
N ILE A 62 -1.76 21.07 -19.82
CA ILE A 62 -0.55 20.96 -20.63
C ILE A 62 -0.63 22.02 -21.74
N ALA A 63 0.35 22.92 -21.83
CA ALA A 63 0.34 24.03 -22.80
C ALA A 63 -0.97 24.84 -22.80
N ARG A 64 -1.57 25.08 -21.62
CA ARG A 64 -2.89 25.72 -21.38
C ARG A 64 -4.12 24.89 -21.79
N LEU A 65 -3.96 23.71 -22.38
CA LEU A 65 -5.07 22.81 -22.66
C LEU A 65 -5.43 22.00 -21.41
N PRO A 66 -6.70 21.97 -20.98
CA PRO A 66 -7.13 21.12 -19.88
C PRO A 66 -6.97 19.65 -20.26
N LEU A 67 -6.50 18.86 -19.31
CA LEU A 67 -6.33 17.42 -19.42
C LEU A 67 -6.91 16.79 -18.16
N ASP A 68 -8.05 16.13 -18.33
CA ASP A 68 -8.69 15.35 -17.28
C ASP A 68 -8.54 13.87 -17.63
N LEU A 69 -8.08 13.09 -16.66
CA LEU A 69 -7.94 11.65 -16.82
C LEU A 69 -8.27 10.92 -15.53
N THR A 70 -8.79 9.72 -15.68
CA THR A 70 -9.03 8.78 -14.58
C THR A 70 -8.16 7.56 -14.82
N THR A 71 -7.39 7.15 -13.81
CA THR A 71 -6.67 5.87 -13.82
C THR A 71 -7.23 4.93 -12.76
N ARG A 72 -7.03 3.64 -12.96
CA ARG A 72 -7.37 2.59 -11.99
C ARG A 72 -6.12 1.85 -11.58
N ILE A 73 -5.95 1.64 -10.28
CA ILE A 73 -4.89 0.80 -9.73
C ILE A 73 -5.16 -0.65 -10.14
N VAL A 74 -4.18 -1.29 -10.80
CA VAL A 74 -4.29 -2.69 -11.23
C VAL A 74 -3.40 -3.63 -10.41
N ARG A 75 -2.32 -3.10 -9.81
CA ARG A 75 -1.40 -3.84 -8.95
C ARG A 75 -0.97 -2.93 -7.81
N ALA A 76 -0.99 -3.42 -6.58
CA ALA A 76 -0.51 -2.71 -5.39
C ALA A 76 0.06 -3.72 -4.38
N ASP A 77 1.31 -4.11 -4.61
CA ASP A 77 2.06 -5.03 -3.76
C ASP A 77 3.03 -4.25 -2.86
N ALA A 78 3.85 -4.96 -2.09
CA ALA A 78 4.85 -4.35 -1.21
C ALA A 78 5.94 -3.58 -1.98
N ASP A 79 6.28 -4.03 -3.18
CA ASP A 79 7.39 -3.55 -4.00
C ASP A 79 6.96 -2.97 -5.35
N ALA A 80 5.66 -2.93 -5.65
CA ALA A 80 5.17 -2.50 -6.95
C ALA A 80 3.78 -1.86 -6.88
N LEU A 81 3.59 -0.80 -7.66
CA LEU A 81 2.30 -0.16 -7.90
C LEU A 81 2.13 0.06 -9.40
N SER A 82 0.98 -0.26 -9.96
CA SER A 82 0.68 0.11 -11.34
C SER A 82 -0.76 0.52 -11.54
N SER A 83 -0.99 1.39 -12.52
CA SER A 83 -2.32 1.86 -12.89
C SER A 83 -2.49 1.97 -14.40
N VAL A 84 -3.73 1.89 -14.85
CA VAL A 84 -4.11 2.00 -16.27
C VAL A 84 -5.16 3.08 -16.46
N LEU A 85 -5.20 3.67 -17.65
CA LEU A 85 -6.21 4.64 -18.03
C LEU A 85 -7.61 4.01 -18.06
N VAL A 86 -8.57 4.67 -17.42
CA VAL A 86 -10.00 4.36 -17.48
C VAL A 86 -10.70 5.31 -18.45
N SER A 87 -10.43 6.61 -18.33
CA SER A 87 -11.02 7.65 -19.18
C SER A 87 -10.06 8.82 -19.34
N GLY A 88 -10.08 9.46 -20.51
CA GLY A 88 -9.27 10.66 -20.79
C GLY A 88 -9.06 10.85 -22.30
N PRO A 89 -8.30 11.87 -22.70
CA PRO A 89 -8.06 12.19 -24.10
C PRO A 89 -6.95 11.34 -24.76
N LEU A 90 -6.24 10.52 -23.98
CA LEU A 90 -5.22 9.60 -24.49
C LEU A 90 -5.87 8.26 -24.88
N PRO A 91 -5.44 7.61 -25.99
CA PRO A 91 -5.92 6.27 -26.32
C PRO A 91 -5.47 5.21 -25.30
N GLU A 92 -4.26 5.36 -24.74
CA GLU A 92 -3.72 4.48 -23.73
C GLU A 92 -2.75 5.24 -22.82
N LEU A 93 -2.82 4.97 -21.52
CA LEU A 93 -1.81 5.35 -20.54
C LEU A 93 -1.68 4.23 -19.51
N ARG A 94 -0.43 3.89 -19.18
CA ARG A 94 -0.07 2.94 -18.12
C ARG A 94 1.03 3.54 -17.27
N HIS A 95 0.91 3.37 -15.98
CA HIS A 95 1.86 3.84 -14.98
C HIS A 95 2.37 2.62 -14.21
N GLU A 96 3.67 2.57 -13.98
CA GLU A 96 4.32 1.48 -13.24
C GLU A 96 5.43 2.04 -12.36
N SER A 97 5.35 1.73 -11.07
CA SER A 97 6.37 1.99 -10.08
C SER A 97 6.90 0.66 -9.54
N VAL A 98 8.22 0.49 -9.53
CA VAL A 98 8.89 -0.69 -8.98
C VAL A 98 9.92 -0.25 -7.94
N LEU A 99 9.97 -0.98 -6.83
CA LEU A 99 10.87 -0.78 -5.71
C LEU A 99 11.91 -1.91 -5.68
N ALA A 100 13.15 -1.56 -5.40
CA ALA A 100 14.22 -2.52 -5.17
C ALA A 100 15.01 -2.15 -3.92
N ALA A 101 15.34 -3.14 -3.09
CA ALA A 101 16.21 -2.94 -1.93
C ALA A 101 17.62 -2.54 -2.37
N ALA A 102 18.20 -1.54 -1.71
CA ALA A 102 19.54 -1.03 -1.91
C ALA A 102 20.23 -0.84 -0.54
N GLY A 103 20.42 -1.96 0.18
CA GLY A 103 20.84 -1.95 1.58
C GLY A 103 19.70 -1.47 2.48
N PRO A 104 19.90 -0.49 3.38
CA PRO A 104 18.83 0.07 4.21
C PRO A 104 17.89 1.03 3.43
N ARG A 105 18.18 1.25 2.15
CA ARG A 105 17.50 2.20 1.27
C ARG A 105 16.68 1.48 0.22
N THR A 106 15.84 2.24 -0.47
CA THR A 106 15.02 1.71 -1.56
C THR A 106 15.23 2.52 -2.82
N LEU A 107 15.48 1.83 -3.93
CA LEU A 107 15.45 2.42 -5.26
C LEU A 107 14.02 2.36 -5.79
N LEU A 108 13.38 3.52 -5.97
CA LEU A 108 12.10 3.68 -6.65
C LEU A 108 12.36 4.00 -8.13
N THR A 109 11.86 3.17 -9.03
CA THR A 109 11.80 3.44 -10.46
C THR A 109 10.36 3.67 -10.86
N ASP A 110 10.04 4.88 -11.31
CA ASP A 110 8.69 5.28 -11.72
C ASP A 110 8.64 5.49 -13.23
N SER A 111 7.70 4.85 -13.92
CA SER A 111 7.59 4.82 -15.38
C SER A 111 6.17 5.15 -15.84
N LEU A 112 6.07 5.93 -16.92
CA LEU A 112 4.81 6.24 -17.58
C LEU A 112 4.91 5.88 -19.07
N HIS A 113 3.94 5.10 -19.51
CA HIS A 113 3.75 4.65 -20.88
C HIS A 113 2.48 5.29 -21.41
N TRP A 114 2.53 5.90 -22.59
CA TRP A 114 1.33 6.44 -23.22
C TRP A 114 1.39 6.36 -24.74
N THR A 115 0.22 6.43 -25.36
CA THR A 115 0.07 6.61 -26.79
C THR A 115 -0.54 7.97 -27.07
N THR A 116 -0.15 8.61 -28.17
CA THR A 116 -0.74 9.88 -28.60
C THR A 116 -1.65 9.74 -29.81
N PRO A 117 -2.78 10.47 -29.83
CA PRO A 117 -3.61 10.55 -31.02
C PRO A 117 -2.92 11.43 -32.09
N PHE A 118 -3.23 11.21 -33.36
CA PHE A 118 -2.90 12.09 -34.52
C PHE A 118 -1.54 11.95 -35.24
N GLY A 119 -0.81 10.83 -35.12
CA GLY A 119 0.30 10.54 -36.05
C GLY A 119 1.44 11.59 -36.05
N PRO A 120 2.13 11.89 -37.18
CA PRO A 120 3.34 12.74 -37.22
C PRO A 120 3.18 14.21 -36.81
N LEU A 121 2.00 14.83 -36.96
CA LEU A 121 1.75 16.20 -36.50
C LEU A 121 1.51 16.28 -34.99
N GLY A 122 0.94 15.23 -34.39
CA GLY A 122 0.89 15.06 -32.93
C GLY A 122 2.27 14.86 -32.31
N ARG A 123 3.22 14.24 -33.03
CA ARG A 123 4.60 13.98 -32.54
C ARG A 123 5.37 15.26 -32.16
N LEU A 124 5.23 16.37 -32.89
CA LEU A 124 6.02 17.58 -32.61
C LEU A 124 5.56 18.31 -31.33
N ALA A 125 4.26 18.28 -31.03
CA ALA A 125 3.72 18.82 -29.78
C ALA A 125 3.95 17.88 -28.58
N ASP A 126 3.93 16.56 -28.82
CA ASP A 126 4.16 15.48 -27.84
C ASP A 126 5.64 15.43 -27.37
N VAL A 127 6.60 15.67 -28.27
CA VAL A 127 8.02 15.37 -28.00
C VAL A 127 8.71 16.35 -27.05
N ALA A 128 8.38 17.64 -27.03
CA ALA A 128 9.08 18.56 -26.10
C ALA A 128 8.26 18.86 -24.84
N ILE A 129 7.02 19.34 -25.01
CA ILE A 129 6.20 19.82 -23.90
C ILE A 129 5.63 18.66 -23.10
N GLY A 130 5.07 17.64 -23.77
CA GLY A 130 4.54 16.43 -23.13
C GLY A 130 5.61 15.67 -22.36
N ARG A 131 6.77 15.41 -22.98
CA ARG A 131 7.89 14.71 -22.30
C ARG A 131 8.41 15.48 -21.09
N ARG A 132 8.59 16.80 -21.19
CA ARG A 132 9.05 17.61 -20.04
C ARG A 132 8.03 17.59 -18.91
N PHE A 133 6.75 17.72 -19.22
CA PHE A 133 5.68 17.61 -18.23
C PHE A 133 5.69 16.24 -17.53
N VAL A 134 5.74 15.14 -18.28
CA VAL A 134 5.77 13.78 -17.73
C VAL A 134 7.00 13.55 -16.86
N LEU A 135 8.20 13.99 -17.28
CA LEU A 135 9.40 13.90 -16.45
C LEU A 135 9.26 14.69 -15.15
N ASN A 136 8.70 15.91 -15.20
CA ASN A 136 8.44 16.70 -14.00
C ASN A 136 7.42 16.02 -13.08
N ALA A 137 6.39 15.37 -13.63
CA ALA A 137 5.41 14.61 -12.86
C ALA A 137 6.03 13.38 -12.18
N LEU A 138 6.84 12.61 -12.90
CA LEU A 138 7.55 11.46 -12.34
C LEU A 138 8.54 11.89 -11.24
N ALA A 139 9.27 13.00 -11.45
CA ALA A 139 10.16 13.56 -10.43
C ALA A 139 9.40 14.02 -9.18
N ALA A 140 8.31 14.80 -9.36
CA ALA A 140 7.49 15.27 -8.25
C ALA A 140 6.85 14.11 -7.45
N ARG A 141 6.43 13.03 -8.12
CA ARG A 141 5.96 11.80 -7.44
C ARG A 141 7.06 11.19 -6.58
N ILE A 142 8.26 11.02 -7.13
CA ILE A 142 9.39 10.46 -6.39
C ILE A 142 9.72 11.32 -5.16
N ASP A 143 9.73 12.64 -5.30
CA ASP A 143 9.98 13.56 -4.19
C ASP A 143 8.89 13.47 -3.10
N ALA A 144 7.62 13.37 -3.49
CA ALA A 144 6.51 13.19 -2.55
C ALA A 144 6.59 11.85 -1.79
N VAL A 145 6.94 10.76 -2.49
CA VAL A 145 7.15 9.44 -1.86
C VAL A 145 8.33 9.49 -0.91
N ARG A 146 9.44 10.12 -1.32
CA ARG A 146 10.63 10.31 -0.50
C ARG A 146 10.29 11.02 0.80
N GLU A 147 9.66 12.20 0.71
CA GLU A 147 9.32 13.03 1.86
C GLU A 147 8.48 12.25 2.88
N LEU A 148 7.45 11.54 2.42
CA LEU A 148 6.60 10.73 3.30
C LEU A 148 7.36 9.56 3.91
N ALA A 149 8.06 8.76 3.09
CA ALA A 149 8.74 7.55 3.56
C ALA A 149 9.84 7.87 4.57
N GLU A 150 10.67 8.88 4.30
CA GLU A 150 11.74 9.31 5.20
C GLU A 150 11.16 9.90 6.50
N SER A 151 10.01 10.59 6.44
CA SER A 151 9.30 11.05 7.66
C SER A 151 8.72 9.92 8.50
N TRP A 152 8.55 8.72 7.92
CA TRP A 152 7.97 7.56 8.60
C TRP A 152 9.04 6.61 9.14
N ALA A 153 10.26 6.68 8.62
CA ALA A 153 11.35 5.78 8.98
C ALA A 153 11.67 5.74 10.49
N SER A 154 11.36 6.82 11.22
CA SER A 154 11.59 6.95 12.66
C SER A 154 10.34 6.76 13.54
N ARG A 155 9.19 6.41 12.96
CA ARG A 155 7.95 6.21 13.72
C ARG A 155 8.01 4.95 14.58
N SER A 156 7.37 5.00 15.74
CA SER A 156 7.13 3.82 16.57
C SER A 156 6.30 2.78 15.83
N ILE A 157 6.51 1.51 16.17
CA ILE A 157 5.91 0.36 15.49
C ILE A 157 4.81 -0.28 16.33
N VAL A 158 3.75 -0.68 15.65
CA VAL A 158 2.76 -1.65 16.09
C VAL A 158 2.92 -2.87 15.20
N VAL A 159 2.99 -4.07 15.78
CA VAL A 159 3.01 -5.33 15.02
C VAL A 159 1.61 -5.91 14.93
N GLY A 160 1.35 -6.64 13.85
CA GLY A 160 0.18 -7.51 13.73
C GLY A 160 0.62 -8.89 13.23
N ALA A 161 -0.07 -9.94 13.65
CA ALA A 161 0.25 -11.32 13.32
C ALA A 161 -0.79 -11.91 12.34
N ALA A 162 -0.35 -12.18 11.11
CA ALA A 162 -1.10 -12.96 10.15
C ALA A 162 -0.82 -14.46 10.41
N ILE A 163 -1.51 -15.02 11.41
CA ILE A 163 -1.35 -16.42 11.80
C ILE A 163 -2.05 -17.31 10.78
N VAL A 164 -1.31 -18.18 10.10
CA VAL A 164 -1.84 -19.11 9.09
C VAL A 164 -1.84 -20.54 9.62
N HIS A 165 -2.97 -21.22 9.47
CA HIS A 165 -3.11 -22.64 9.79
C HIS A 165 -4.08 -23.32 8.81
N LYS A 166 -3.62 -24.38 8.15
CA LYS A 166 -4.43 -25.18 7.19
C LYS A 166 -5.16 -24.32 6.14
N GLY A 167 -4.44 -23.38 5.53
CA GLY A 167 -4.97 -22.49 4.48
C GLY A 167 -5.98 -21.45 4.97
N ARG A 168 -6.05 -21.20 6.29
CA ARG A 168 -6.88 -20.15 6.89
C ARG A 168 -6.03 -19.21 7.71
N LEU A 169 -6.47 -17.95 7.81
CA LEU A 169 -5.87 -16.91 8.64
C LEU A 169 -6.70 -16.70 9.91
N LEU A 170 -6.06 -16.43 11.04
CA LEU A 170 -6.78 -16.07 12.27
C LEU A 170 -7.08 -14.56 12.28
N ALA A 171 -8.34 -14.20 12.42
CA ALA A 171 -8.80 -12.83 12.68
C ALA A 171 -9.41 -12.74 14.08
N GLN A 172 -9.34 -11.58 14.71
CA GLN A 172 -9.99 -11.32 16.00
C GLN A 172 -10.95 -10.13 15.91
N GLN A 173 -12.02 -10.17 16.71
CA GLN A 173 -13.05 -9.14 16.71
C GLN A 173 -12.92 -8.24 17.94
N ARG A 174 -12.81 -6.93 17.71
CA ARG A 174 -12.65 -5.95 18.78
C ARG A 174 -13.85 -5.92 19.72
N SER A 175 -13.53 -5.85 21.01
CA SER A 175 -14.48 -5.62 22.10
C SER A 175 -14.69 -4.12 22.37
N TYR A 176 -13.68 -3.27 22.13
CA TYR A 176 -13.70 -1.82 22.35
C TYR A 176 -12.63 -1.09 21.50
N PRO A 177 -12.68 0.26 21.37
CA PRO A 177 -13.73 1.19 21.82
C PRO A 177 -15.02 1.06 21.01
N ALA A 178 -16.13 1.65 21.48
CA ALA A 178 -17.46 1.51 20.87
C ALA A 178 -17.54 1.78 19.34
N PRO A 179 -16.79 2.75 18.76
CA PRO A 179 -16.78 2.95 17.31
C PRO A 179 -16.20 1.77 16.51
N ASP A 180 -15.34 0.98 17.14
CA ASP A 180 -14.61 -0.14 16.51
C ASP A 180 -15.07 -1.51 17.03
N ALA A 181 -15.94 -1.55 18.05
CA ALA A 181 -16.46 -2.78 18.62
C ALA A 181 -17.26 -3.57 17.56
N GLY A 182 -16.96 -4.85 17.41
CA GLY A 182 -17.56 -5.71 16.39
C GLY A 182 -16.80 -5.75 15.05
N ARG A 183 -15.84 -4.85 14.84
CA ARG A 183 -14.96 -4.87 13.67
C ARG A 183 -13.79 -5.84 13.87
N TRP A 184 -13.21 -6.28 12.77
CA TRP A 184 -12.14 -7.28 12.73
C TRP A 184 -10.76 -6.66 12.57
N GLU A 185 -9.76 -7.28 13.19
CA GLU A 185 -8.35 -6.91 13.09
C GLU A 185 -7.45 -8.14 13.19
N LEU A 186 -6.18 -7.97 12.83
CA LEU A 186 -5.14 -8.94 13.17
C LEU A 186 -4.71 -8.79 14.64
N PRO A 187 -4.38 -9.89 15.32
CA PRO A 187 -3.79 -9.85 16.66
C PRO A 187 -2.45 -9.15 16.70
N GLY A 188 -2.20 -8.37 17.75
CA GLY A 188 -0.96 -7.63 17.88
C GLY A 188 -1.06 -6.34 18.69
N GLY A 189 0.10 -5.72 18.87
CA GLY A 189 0.20 -4.53 19.69
C GLY A 189 1.52 -3.80 19.50
N ARG A 190 1.84 -2.90 20.43
CA ARG A 190 2.98 -2.00 20.30
C ARG A 190 4.28 -2.76 20.59
N VAL A 191 5.31 -2.49 19.79
CA VAL A 191 6.68 -2.94 20.11
C VAL A 191 7.20 -2.16 21.31
N GLU A 192 7.60 -2.85 22.37
CA GLU A 192 8.11 -2.24 23.59
C GLU A 192 9.58 -1.78 23.47
N PRO A 193 10.05 -0.85 24.32
CA PRO A 193 11.45 -0.42 24.31
C PRO A 193 12.42 -1.60 24.55
N GLY A 194 13.31 -1.85 23.59
CA GLY A 194 14.29 -2.94 23.65
C GLY A 194 13.78 -4.27 23.12
N GLU A 195 12.51 -4.34 22.70
CA GLU A 195 11.88 -5.50 22.06
C GLU A 195 12.07 -5.43 20.53
N ASP A 196 12.30 -6.58 19.88
CA ASP A 196 12.27 -6.67 18.42
C ASP A 196 10.87 -7.09 17.91
N GLU A 197 10.59 -6.83 16.63
CA GLU A 197 9.25 -7.08 16.08
C GLU A 197 8.79 -8.55 16.21
N PRO A 198 9.62 -9.58 15.92
CA PRO A 198 9.21 -10.97 16.12
C PRO A 198 8.91 -11.32 17.58
N THR A 199 9.69 -10.80 18.54
CA THR A 199 9.43 -11.00 19.97
C THR A 199 8.10 -10.37 20.38
N ALA A 200 7.83 -9.15 19.91
CA ALA A 200 6.54 -8.49 20.13
C ALA A 200 5.38 -9.34 19.60
N VAL A 201 5.49 -9.89 18.38
CA VAL A 201 4.46 -10.77 17.81
C VAL A 201 4.18 -11.98 18.70
N VAL A 202 5.23 -12.63 19.23
CA VAL A 202 5.08 -13.80 20.11
C VAL A 202 4.40 -13.41 21.43
N ARG A 203 4.83 -12.30 22.05
CA ARG A 203 4.24 -11.79 23.30
C ARG A 203 2.76 -11.46 23.10
N GLU A 204 2.42 -10.65 22.10
CA GLU A 204 1.05 -10.22 21.84
C GLU A 204 0.13 -11.42 21.55
N CYS A 205 0.60 -12.41 20.76
CA CYS A 205 -0.19 -13.64 20.53
C CYS A 205 -0.39 -14.44 21.82
N TRP A 206 0.58 -14.45 22.73
CA TRP A 206 0.41 -15.12 24.01
C TRP A 206 -0.61 -14.39 24.90
N GLU A 207 -0.54 -13.07 24.96
CA GLU A 207 -1.42 -12.21 25.77
C GLU A 207 -2.86 -12.22 25.25
N GLU A 208 -3.06 -11.96 23.96
CA GLU A 208 -4.39 -11.82 23.35
C GLU A 208 -5.04 -13.17 23.02
N LEU A 209 -4.24 -14.20 22.70
CA LEU A 209 -4.72 -15.46 22.13
C LEU A 209 -4.43 -16.72 22.95
N ALA A 210 -3.60 -16.62 24.00
CA ALA A 210 -3.12 -17.75 24.80
C ALA A 210 -2.42 -18.85 23.98
N VAL A 211 -1.71 -18.48 22.91
CA VAL A 211 -0.94 -19.41 22.06
C VAL A 211 0.45 -18.87 21.75
N GLU A 212 1.41 -19.80 21.62
CA GLU A 212 2.74 -19.48 21.11
C GLU A 212 2.76 -19.60 19.58
N VAL A 213 3.43 -18.66 18.91
CA VAL A 213 3.56 -18.62 17.46
C VAL A 213 5.02 -18.54 17.03
N ARG A 214 5.29 -18.88 15.78
CA ARG A 214 6.59 -18.71 15.13
C ARG A 214 6.45 -17.73 13.97
N PRO A 215 6.93 -16.49 14.09
CA PRO A 215 6.95 -15.55 12.97
C PRO A 215 7.80 -16.06 11.81
N THR A 216 7.30 -15.94 10.58
CA THR A 216 7.94 -16.50 9.37
C THR A 216 8.35 -15.44 8.35
N GLY A 217 7.91 -14.19 8.50
CA GLY A 217 8.34 -13.08 7.65
C GLY A 217 7.35 -11.93 7.60
N ARG A 218 7.71 -10.86 6.90
CA ARG A 218 6.87 -9.67 6.73
C ARG A 218 5.82 -9.88 5.63
N VAL A 219 4.64 -9.30 5.84
CA VAL A 219 3.53 -9.31 4.87
C VAL A 219 3.18 -7.88 4.48
N GLY A 220 3.10 -7.62 3.17
CA GLY A 220 2.65 -6.33 2.63
C GLY A 220 3.61 -5.16 2.95
N THR A 221 3.06 -3.95 2.88
CA THR A 221 3.75 -2.69 3.23
C THR A 221 3.60 -2.38 4.72
N ASP A 222 4.28 -1.33 5.19
CA ASP A 222 3.86 -0.66 6.43
C ASP A 222 2.47 -0.01 6.22
N VAL A 223 1.70 0.16 7.29
CA VAL A 223 0.42 0.89 7.25
C VAL A 223 0.48 2.07 8.23
N PRO A 224 0.36 3.32 7.77
CA PRO A 224 0.38 4.47 8.67
C PRO A 224 -0.91 4.54 9.49
N LEU A 225 -0.75 4.64 10.81
CA LEU A 225 -1.84 4.81 11.74
C LEU A 225 -2.08 6.29 12.07
N ASN A 226 -3.33 6.63 12.42
CA ASN A 226 -3.73 7.99 12.75
C ASN A 226 -3.01 8.58 13.99
N ASN A 227 -2.48 7.72 14.87
CA ASN A 227 -1.72 8.09 16.05
C ASN A 227 -0.23 8.37 15.76
N GLY A 228 0.19 8.37 14.48
CA GLY A 228 1.57 8.63 14.08
C GLY A 228 2.48 7.41 14.14
N MET A 229 1.96 6.21 14.42
CA MET A 229 2.72 4.95 14.40
C MET A 229 2.63 4.28 13.01
N LEU A 230 3.40 3.21 12.81
CA LEU A 230 3.27 2.31 11.66
C LEU A 230 2.86 0.91 12.14
N LEU A 231 1.81 0.36 11.53
CA LEU A 231 1.47 -1.05 11.66
C LEU A 231 2.32 -1.88 10.69
N ARG A 232 2.90 -2.98 11.19
CA ARG A 232 3.76 -3.92 10.47
C ARG A 232 3.26 -5.34 10.66
N ILE A 233 2.86 -5.99 9.56
CA ILE A 233 2.34 -7.35 9.63
C ILE A 233 3.46 -8.37 9.47
N HIS A 234 3.43 -9.38 10.34
CA HIS A 234 4.27 -10.57 10.28
C HIS A 234 3.39 -11.80 10.06
N ALA A 235 3.72 -12.60 9.04
CA ALA A 235 3.19 -13.95 8.93
C ALA A 235 3.69 -14.78 10.11
N ALA A 236 2.85 -15.68 10.61
CA ALA A 236 3.21 -16.57 11.69
C ALA A 236 2.50 -17.92 11.57
N GLU A 237 3.10 -18.93 12.17
CA GLU A 237 2.52 -20.27 12.33
C GLU A 237 2.32 -20.59 13.81
N LEU A 238 1.36 -21.44 14.14
CA LEU A 238 1.25 -21.96 15.52
C LEU A 238 2.50 -22.78 15.87
N ALA A 239 3.09 -22.51 17.04
CA ALA A 239 4.22 -23.29 17.53
C ALA A 239 3.83 -24.75 17.80
N ASP A 240 2.63 -24.96 18.34
CA ASP A 240 1.94 -26.25 18.39
C ASP A 240 0.74 -26.24 17.42
N PRO A 241 0.76 -27.04 16.34
CA PRO A 241 -0.36 -27.13 15.40
C PRO A 241 -1.69 -27.61 16.01
N ALA A 242 -1.68 -28.17 17.22
CA ALA A 242 -2.88 -28.57 17.95
C ALA A 242 -3.40 -27.48 18.91
N ALA A 243 -2.67 -26.38 19.09
CA ALA A 243 -3.09 -25.27 19.93
C ALA A 243 -4.38 -24.61 19.40
N ILE A 244 -5.22 -24.14 20.33
CA ILE A 244 -6.51 -23.52 20.02
C ILE A 244 -6.46 -22.08 20.53
N PRO A 245 -6.36 -21.08 19.64
CA PRO A 245 -6.44 -19.67 20.01
C PRO A 245 -7.76 -19.35 20.72
N LYS A 246 -7.70 -18.46 21.71
CA LYS A 246 -8.86 -18.01 22.49
C LYS A 246 -8.94 -16.50 22.41
N ALA A 247 -10.14 -15.92 22.40
CA ALA A 247 -10.28 -14.49 22.57
C ALA A 247 -10.09 -14.14 24.06
N VAL A 248 -8.92 -13.63 24.47
CA VAL A 248 -8.65 -13.26 25.86
C VAL A 248 -9.13 -11.83 26.15
N GLU A 249 -8.75 -10.87 25.30
CA GLU A 249 -9.12 -9.44 25.43
C GLU A 249 -10.19 -9.00 24.40
N HIS A 250 -10.57 -9.91 23.50
CA HIS A 250 -11.45 -9.67 22.35
C HIS A 250 -12.78 -10.42 22.47
N ASN A 251 -13.73 -10.11 21.59
CA ASN A 251 -15.05 -10.74 21.62
C ASN A 251 -15.03 -12.16 21.05
N GLU A 252 -14.37 -12.35 19.91
CA GLU A 252 -14.25 -13.63 19.23
C GLU A 252 -12.96 -13.70 18.40
N VAL A 253 -12.55 -14.93 18.09
CA VAL A 253 -11.50 -15.23 17.11
C VAL A 253 -12.06 -16.18 16.06
N ARG A 254 -11.63 -16.02 14.80
CA ARG A 254 -12.15 -16.81 13.68
C ARG A 254 -11.04 -17.17 12.70
N TRP A 255 -11.03 -18.43 12.29
CA TRP A 255 -10.24 -18.88 11.15
C TRP A 255 -11.00 -18.57 9.87
N VAL A 256 -10.43 -17.72 9.02
CA VAL A 256 -11.05 -17.22 7.80
C VAL A 256 -10.26 -17.64 6.56
N THR A 257 -10.97 -18.06 5.53
CA THR A 257 -10.42 -18.40 4.22
C THR A 257 -10.09 -17.15 3.41
N ALA A 258 -9.33 -17.32 2.32
CA ALA A 258 -8.98 -16.20 1.43
C ALA A 258 -10.22 -15.46 0.89
N ASP A 259 -11.31 -16.17 0.60
CA ASP A 259 -12.56 -15.58 0.11
C ASP A 259 -13.35 -14.88 1.21
N GLU A 260 -13.38 -15.41 2.43
CA GLU A 260 -14.03 -14.74 3.56
C GLU A 260 -13.31 -13.43 3.98
N LEU A 261 -12.01 -13.28 3.67
CA LEU A 261 -11.27 -12.06 3.99
C LEU A 261 -11.92 -10.78 3.41
N THR A 262 -12.59 -10.86 2.25
CA THR A 262 -13.20 -9.67 1.62
C THR A 262 -14.53 -9.26 2.24
N ASP A 263 -15.15 -10.16 3.00
CA ASP A 263 -16.52 -9.99 3.50
C ASP A 263 -16.55 -9.56 4.98
N LEU A 264 -15.42 -9.61 5.66
CA LEU A 264 -15.27 -9.14 7.04
C LEU A 264 -15.28 -7.60 7.10
N ASP A 265 -15.94 -7.06 8.12
CA ASP A 265 -15.87 -5.63 8.45
C ASP A 265 -14.58 -5.33 9.21
N TRP A 266 -13.48 -5.21 8.47
CA TRP A 266 -12.17 -4.90 9.04
C TRP A 266 -12.09 -3.48 9.55
N LEU A 267 -11.18 -3.24 10.50
CA LEU A 267 -10.66 -1.89 10.72
C LEU A 267 -10.07 -1.30 9.45
N ASP A 268 -10.09 0.04 9.34
CA ASP A 268 -9.58 0.73 8.15
C ASP A 268 -8.09 0.43 7.89
N ALA A 269 -7.30 0.24 8.95
CA ALA A 269 -5.89 -0.10 8.87
C ALA A 269 -5.65 -1.54 8.38
N ASP A 270 -6.56 -2.45 8.70
CA ASP A 270 -6.49 -3.87 8.33
C ASP A 270 -7.11 -4.12 6.94
N GLN A 271 -8.14 -3.35 6.57
CA GLN A 271 -8.81 -3.46 5.27
C GLN A 271 -7.84 -3.30 4.10
N VAL A 272 -6.85 -2.40 4.20
CA VAL A 272 -5.84 -2.18 3.13
C VAL A 272 -4.84 -3.33 2.98
N LEU A 273 -4.81 -4.25 3.95
CA LEU A 273 -3.94 -5.43 3.96
C LEU A 273 -4.62 -6.66 3.34
N VAL A 274 -5.96 -6.66 3.17
CA VAL A 274 -6.73 -7.81 2.65
C VAL A 274 -6.13 -8.38 1.36
N HIS A 275 -5.70 -7.53 0.42
CA HIS A 275 -5.02 -7.98 -0.81
C HIS A 275 -3.73 -8.78 -0.51
N SER A 276 -2.89 -8.27 0.40
CA SER A 276 -1.63 -8.94 0.79
C SER A 276 -1.89 -10.23 1.58
N LEU A 277 -2.92 -10.26 2.43
CA LEU A 277 -3.32 -11.45 3.19
C LEU A 277 -3.86 -12.56 2.29
N ARG A 278 -4.62 -12.21 1.25
CA ARG A 278 -5.05 -13.17 0.22
C ARG A 278 -3.87 -13.78 -0.54
N GLN A 279 -2.86 -12.97 -0.88
CA GLN A 279 -1.63 -13.48 -1.52
C GLN A 279 -0.88 -14.44 -0.58
N LEU A 280 -0.80 -14.14 0.72
CA LEU A 280 -0.20 -15.04 1.71
C LEU A 280 -0.90 -16.41 1.73
N LEU A 281 -2.23 -16.44 1.78
CA LEU A 281 -3.01 -17.69 1.82
C LEU A 281 -2.98 -18.50 0.53
N THR A 282 -2.69 -17.88 -0.61
CA THR A 282 -2.65 -18.57 -1.92
C THR A 282 -1.25 -19.07 -2.28
N ASN A 283 -0.21 -18.56 -1.61
CA ASN A 283 1.18 -18.98 -1.79
C ASN A 283 1.65 -20.04 -0.77
N THR A 284 0.78 -20.43 0.17
CA THR A 284 1.04 -21.45 1.21
C THR A 284 0.43 -22.79 0.80
#